data_AF-A0A370AU73-F1
#
_entry.id   AF-A0A370AU73-F1
#
_cell.length_a   1.000
_cell.length_b   1.000
_cell.length_c   1.000
_cell.angle_alpha   90.00
_cell.angle_beta   90.00
_cell.angle_gamma   90.00
#
_symmetry.space_group_name_H-M   'P 1'
#
loop_
_entity.id
_entity.type
_entity.pdbx_description
1 polymer ?
#
loop_
_entity_poly.entity_id
_entity_poly.type
_entity_poly.pdbx_seq_one_letter_code
_entity_poly.pdbx_strand_id
1 'polypeptide(L)'
;MKKQKNPKRVNRNFFKFLTFLLFLQLCTAAGASDLLDRAGSLEREGKSEEARVLYIQWLSKSGSSESDSFGRILIHTLRMPAPLKEDLNLIKKNLYRVNSVQDKKDIIRTALILCELSGNHELTQQYLSALSALYEDAGVSPGRDVTISRLTMSSDIKYEYMAALEENAESPRLLMWIDRAHNQHPFLITEADWLFQLQKVLNKAGYSSQAEIFKKRILKDFPDSIEASLLNKQIFPLAGPEELFSGAEDSEVIQDNISAADPSTDPLPDSSSEYTLYQAGAFQKYENASRLKIELEEAGLVSHVKKEDSAYKVIVESRNDDLTIKILNEKGIQAFRIYP
;
A
#
# COMPACT_ATOMS: atom_id res chain seq x y z
N MET A 1 -89.34 4.33 19.04
CA MET A 1 -88.28 3.33 19.30
C MET A 1 -87.01 3.73 18.55
N LYS A 2 -85.93 4.11 19.25
CA LYS A 2 -84.67 4.56 18.63
C LYS A 2 -83.78 3.35 18.31
N LYS A 3 -83.45 3.13 17.03
CA LYS A 3 -82.52 2.07 16.58
C LYS A 3 -81.10 2.39 17.08
N GLN A 4 -80.59 1.58 18.01
CA GLN A 4 -79.18 1.57 18.39
C GLN A 4 -78.33 1.17 17.17
N LYS A 5 -77.54 2.11 16.64
CA LYS A 5 -76.54 1.84 15.61
C LYS A 5 -75.36 1.15 16.29
N ASN A 6 -75.15 -0.14 15.98
CA ASN A 6 -74.01 -0.94 16.44
C ASN A 6 -72.68 -0.32 15.96
N PRO A 7 -71.84 0.22 16.86
CA PRO A 7 -70.57 0.82 16.49
C PRO A 7 -69.46 -0.23 16.63
N LYS A 8 -69.49 -1.31 15.84
CA LYS A 8 -68.50 -2.41 15.97
C LYS A 8 -68.03 -3.01 14.65
N ARG A 9 -67.89 -2.18 13.61
CA ARG A 9 -67.01 -2.47 12.47
C ARG A 9 -65.92 -1.42 12.38
N VAL A 10 -65.21 -1.21 13.49
CA VAL A 10 -63.90 -0.56 13.42
C VAL A 10 -63.01 -1.49 12.59
N ASN A 11 -62.52 -0.96 11.48
CA ASN A 11 -61.86 -1.68 10.39
C ASN A 11 -60.76 -2.62 10.87
N ARG A 12 -61.04 -3.93 10.88
CA ARG A 12 -60.04 -5.00 11.10
C ARG A 12 -58.80 -4.85 10.21
N ASN A 13 -58.98 -4.25 9.02
CA ASN A 13 -57.90 -3.97 8.08
C ASN A 13 -57.01 -2.79 8.53
N PHE A 14 -57.58 -1.80 9.22
CA PHE A 14 -56.82 -0.69 9.77
C PHE A 14 -55.87 -1.16 10.87
N PHE A 15 -56.34 -2.07 11.74
CA PHE A 15 -55.48 -2.65 12.78
C PHE A 15 -54.33 -3.47 12.19
N LYS A 16 -54.58 -4.29 11.15
CA LYS A 16 -53.53 -5.04 10.45
C LYS A 16 -52.48 -4.13 9.80
N PHE A 17 -52.93 -3.05 9.17
CA PHE A 17 -52.06 -2.06 8.56
C PHE A 17 -51.22 -1.34 9.61
N LEU A 18 -51.83 -0.95 10.74
CA LEU A 18 -51.12 -0.33 11.85
C LEU A 18 -50.08 -1.27 12.49
N THR A 19 -50.40 -2.55 12.67
CA THR A 19 -49.44 -3.53 13.18
C THR A 19 -48.29 -3.81 12.20
N PHE A 20 -48.56 -3.78 10.88
CA PHE A 20 -47.52 -3.93 9.86
C PHE A 20 -46.58 -2.71 9.83
N LEU A 21 -47.12 -1.50 9.95
CA LEU A 21 -46.33 -0.27 10.08
C LEU A 21 -45.47 -0.28 11.36
N LEU A 22 -46.02 -0.71 12.49
CA LEU A 22 -45.26 -0.90 13.73
C LEU A 22 -44.16 -1.96 13.57
N PHE A 23 -44.44 -3.08 12.90
CA PHE A 23 -43.44 -4.12 12.63
C PHE A 23 -42.32 -3.61 11.72
N LEU A 24 -42.64 -2.81 10.70
CA LEU A 24 -41.62 -2.17 9.85
C LEU A 24 -40.73 -1.20 10.63
N GLN A 25 -41.29 -0.44 11.57
CA GLN A 25 -40.50 0.44 12.44
C GLN A 25 -39.61 -0.36 13.42
N LEU A 26 -40.10 -1.50 13.91
CA LEU A 26 -39.31 -2.40 14.75
C LEU A 26 -38.17 -3.09 13.98
N CYS A 27 -38.35 -3.43 12.70
CA CYS A 27 -37.28 -3.99 11.86
C CYS A 27 -36.14 -2.99 11.58
N THR A 28 -36.42 -1.69 11.58
CA THR A 28 -35.36 -0.67 11.40
C THR A 28 -34.53 -0.40 12.66
N ALA A 29 -34.93 -0.96 13.81
CA ALA A 29 -34.23 -0.84 15.08
C ALA A 29 -33.21 -1.97 15.34
N ALA A 30 -32.94 -2.84 14.36
CA ALA A 30 -31.78 -3.73 14.38
C ALA A 30 -30.50 -2.86 14.52
N GLY A 31 -30.01 -2.80 15.75
CA GLY A 31 -29.28 -1.67 16.29
C GLY A 31 -27.80 -1.60 15.91
N ALA A 32 -27.16 -0.53 16.35
CA ALA A 32 -25.72 -0.34 16.19
C ALA A 32 -24.91 -1.49 16.82
N SER A 33 -25.40 -2.16 17.86
CA SER A 33 -24.72 -3.33 18.46
C SER A 33 -24.55 -4.48 17.46
N ASP A 34 -25.56 -4.73 16.62
CA ASP A 34 -25.57 -5.82 15.64
C ASP A 34 -24.45 -5.65 14.60
N LEU A 35 -24.10 -4.40 14.26
CA LEU A 35 -23.01 -4.12 13.32
C LEU A 35 -21.64 -4.51 13.88
N LEU A 36 -21.37 -4.28 15.17
CA LEU A 36 -20.09 -4.64 15.78
C LEU A 36 -19.95 -6.15 15.94
N ASP A 37 -21.01 -6.83 16.38
CA ASP A 37 -21.01 -8.28 16.55
C ASP A 37 -20.79 -8.98 15.19
N ARG A 38 -21.46 -8.49 14.15
CA ARG A 38 -21.28 -8.98 12.78
C ARG A 38 -19.89 -8.66 12.23
N ALA A 39 -19.35 -7.46 12.46
CA ALA A 39 -18.00 -7.11 12.05
C ALA A 39 -16.96 -8.04 12.71
N GLY A 40 -17.10 -8.29 14.01
CA GLY A 40 -16.23 -9.21 14.74
C GLY A 40 -16.36 -10.67 14.28
N SER A 41 -17.53 -11.11 13.79
CA SER A 41 -17.68 -12.43 13.15
C SER A 41 -16.90 -12.51 11.84
N LEU A 42 -17.02 -11.50 10.99
CA LEU A 42 -16.30 -11.44 9.71
C LEU A 42 -14.78 -11.38 9.90
N GLU A 43 -14.29 -10.67 10.92
CA GLU A 43 -12.87 -10.65 11.27
C GLU A 43 -12.37 -12.06 11.66
N ARG A 44 -13.13 -12.81 12.46
CA ARG A 44 -12.79 -14.21 12.80
C ARG A 44 -12.81 -15.15 11.59
N GLU A 45 -13.59 -14.83 10.56
CA GLU A 45 -13.62 -15.55 9.29
C GLU A 45 -12.51 -15.11 8.31
N GLY A 46 -11.65 -14.14 8.68
CA GLY A 46 -10.60 -13.60 7.83
C GLY A 46 -11.09 -12.60 6.76
N LYS A 47 -12.36 -12.19 6.83
CA LYS A 47 -12.99 -11.24 5.88
C LYS A 47 -12.80 -9.79 6.34
N SER A 48 -11.55 -9.36 6.44
CA SER A 48 -11.17 -8.06 7.02
C SER A 48 -11.77 -6.85 6.29
N GLU A 49 -11.89 -6.89 4.96
CA GLU A 49 -12.46 -5.78 4.19
C GLU A 49 -13.96 -5.60 4.48
N GLU A 50 -14.73 -6.69 4.53
CA GLU A 50 -16.15 -6.65 4.87
C GLU A 50 -16.38 -6.20 6.32
N ALA A 51 -15.54 -6.67 7.25
CA ALA A 51 -15.55 -6.24 8.63
C ALA A 51 -15.30 -4.72 8.76
N ARG A 52 -14.31 -4.19 8.02
CA ARG A 52 -14.02 -2.75 7.97
C ARG A 52 -15.23 -1.94 7.51
N VAL A 53 -15.94 -2.39 6.47
CA VAL A 53 -17.16 -1.72 5.99
C VAL A 53 -18.21 -1.62 7.10
N LEU A 54 -18.41 -2.69 7.89
CA LEU A 54 -19.34 -2.69 9.01
C LEU A 54 -18.89 -1.78 10.16
N TYR A 55 -17.60 -1.73 10.48
CA TYR A 55 -17.08 -0.78 11.47
C TYR A 55 -17.26 0.67 11.03
N ILE A 56 -16.98 1.00 9.75
CA ILE A 56 -17.24 2.34 9.20
C ILE A 56 -18.73 2.68 9.25
N GLN A 57 -19.59 1.72 8.91
CA GLN A 57 -21.03 1.90 9.00
C GLN A 57 -21.46 2.16 10.45
N TRP A 58 -20.91 1.44 11.42
CA TRP A 58 -21.13 1.67 12.84
C TRP A 58 -20.67 3.06 13.29
N LEU A 59 -19.46 3.47 12.89
CA LEU A 59 -18.93 4.80 13.16
C LEU A 59 -19.86 5.88 12.58
N SER A 60 -20.45 5.66 11.40
CA SER A 60 -21.37 6.62 10.79
C SER A 60 -22.76 6.71 11.47
N LYS A 61 -23.23 5.61 12.07
CA LYS A 61 -24.58 5.49 12.66
C LYS A 61 -24.64 5.78 14.15
N SER A 62 -23.55 5.57 14.88
CA SER A 62 -23.47 5.92 16.30
C SER A 62 -23.82 7.41 16.44
N GLY A 63 -24.93 7.74 17.09
CA GLY A 63 -25.49 9.10 17.08
C GLY A 63 -24.80 10.09 18.02
N SER A 64 -23.95 9.61 18.92
CA SER A 64 -23.24 10.43 19.91
C SER A 64 -21.85 9.87 20.19
N SER A 65 -20.94 10.74 20.64
CA SER A 65 -19.60 10.43 21.14
C SER A 65 -19.62 9.66 22.48
N GLU A 66 -20.80 9.35 23.02
CA GLU A 66 -21.00 8.85 24.39
C GLU A 66 -20.54 7.41 24.61
N SER A 67 -20.21 6.67 23.55
CA SER A 67 -19.55 5.39 23.74
C SER A 67 -18.06 5.60 23.99
N ASP A 68 -17.59 5.30 25.19
CA ASP A 68 -16.16 5.27 25.54
C ASP A 68 -15.33 4.40 24.57
N SER A 69 -15.98 3.48 23.87
CA SER A 69 -15.34 2.63 22.85
C SER A 69 -15.20 3.27 21.47
N PHE A 70 -15.79 4.44 21.20
CA PHE A 70 -15.79 5.04 19.86
C PHE A 70 -14.36 5.25 19.32
N GLY A 71 -13.47 5.81 20.15
CA GLY A 71 -12.06 6.01 19.79
C GLY A 71 -11.35 4.70 19.50
N ARG A 72 -11.53 3.69 20.37
CA ARG A 72 -10.96 2.34 20.18
C ARG A 72 -11.44 1.65 18.91
N ILE A 73 -12.73 1.74 18.57
CA ILE A 73 -13.27 1.18 17.33
C ILE A 73 -12.71 1.90 16.12
N LEU A 74 -12.56 3.23 16.17
CA LEU A 74 -11.91 3.98 15.10
C LEU A 74 -10.44 3.56 14.94
N ILE A 75 -9.67 3.45 16.02
CA ILE A 75 -8.29 2.96 15.99
C ILE A 75 -8.22 1.55 15.38
N HIS A 76 -9.11 0.64 15.80
CA HIS A 76 -9.20 -0.71 15.23
C HIS A 76 -9.47 -0.68 13.72
N THR A 77 -10.43 0.15 13.30
CA THR A 77 -10.79 0.31 11.88
C THR A 77 -9.60 0.82 11.05
N LEU A 78 -8.79 1.73 11.60
CA LEU A 78 -7.59 2.28 10.94
C LEU A 78 -6.42 1.29 10.85
N ARG A 79 -6.45 0.19 11.62
CA ARG A 79 -5.46 -0.89 11.52
C ARG A 79 -5.81 -1.90 10.42
N MET A 80 -7.03 -1.86 9.91
CA MET A 80 -7.45 -2.72 8.81
C MET A 80 -6.96 -2.13 7.47
N PRO A 81 -6.49 -2.95 6.51
CA PRO A 81 -5.95 -2.45 5.24
C PRO A 81 -6.94 -1.54 4.50
N ALA A 82 -6.44 -0.37 4.06
CA ALA A 82 -7.20 0.59 3.27
C ALA A 82 -6.29 1.56 2.50
N PRO A 83 -6.81 2.25 1.48
CA PRO A 83 -6.11 3.36 0.85
C PRO A 83 -5.86 4.51 1.85
N LEU A 84 -4.64 5.04 1.88
CA LEU A 84 -4.23 6.16 2.78
C LEU A 84 -5.24 7.33 2.79
N LYS A 85 -5.75 7.70 1.61
CA LYS A 85 -6.71 8.80 1.45
C LYS A 85 -8.05 8.53 2.15
N GLU A 86 -8.50 7.28 2.19
CA GLU A 86 -9.73 6.90 2.89
C GLU A 86 -9.55 7.02 4.40
N ASP A 87 -8.43 6.55 4.94
CA ASP A 87 -8.18 6.59 6.38
C ASP A 87 -8.01 8.03 6.88
N LEU A 88 -7.31 8.88 6.14
CA LEU A 88 -7.24 10.32 6.46
C LEU A 88 -8.63 10.98 6.46
N ASN A 89 -9.49 10.65 5.49
CA ASN A 89 -10.86 11.14 5.46
C ASN A 89 -11.69 10.60 6.63
N LEU A 90 -11.50 9.33 7.01
CA LEU A 90 -12.18 8.69 8.12
C LEU A 90 -11.79 9.35 9.45
N ILE A 91 -10.50 9.62 9.66
CA ILE A 91 -9.98 10.37 10.83
C ILE A 91 -10.60 11.76 10.85
N LYS A 92 -10.49 12.52 9.75
CA LYS A 92 -11.03 13.89 9.66
C LYS A 92 -12.51 13.96 10.01
N LYS A 93 -13.30 12.99 9.54
CA LYS A 93 -14.75 12.92 9.78
C LYS A 93 -15.12 12.51 11.21
N ASN A 94 -14.26 11.80 11.94
CA ASN A 94 -14.65 11.20 13.23
C ASN A 94 -13.84 11.69 14.43
N LEU A 95 -12.70 12.36 14.24
CA LEU A 95 -11.81 12.77 15.34
C LEU A 95 -12.51 13.65 16.39
N TYR A 96 -13.38 14.58 15.95
CA TYR A 96 -14.13 15.46 16.85
C TYR A 96 -15.10 14.71 17.77
N ARG A 97 -15.44 13.47 17.44
CA ARG A 97 -16.37 12.61 18.18
C ARG A 97 -15.68 11.71 19.21
N VAL A 98 -14.36 11.73 19.28
CA VAL A 98 -13.59 10.91 20.22
C VAL A 98 -13.50 11.65 21.55
N ASN A 99 -14.08 11.10 22.63
CA ASN A 99 -14.05 11.76 23.94
C ASN A 99 -12.75 11.50 24.72
N SER A 100 -12.22 10.28 24.63
CA SER A 100 -10.95 9.90 25.28
C SER A 100 -9.79 10.74 24.72
N VAL A 101 -9.11 11.49 25.59
CA VAL A 101 -7.92 12.28 25.23
C VAL A 101 -6.81 11.35 24.75
N GLN A 102 -6.65 10.18 25.36
CA GLN A 102 -5.64 9.21 24.96
C GLN A 102 -5.92 8.66 23.56
N ASP A 103 -7.16 8.26 23.28
CA ASP A 103 -7.55 7.75 21.96
C ASP A 103 -7.37 8.84 20.89
N LYS A 104 -7.72 10.11 21.20
CA LYS A 104 -7.45 11.25 20.33
C LYS A 104 -5.96 11.36 19.99
N LYS A 105 -5.06 11.27 20.99
CA LYS A 105 -3.61 11.31 20.76
C LYS A 105 -3.15 10.18 19.86
N ASP A 106 -3.62 8.96 20.09
CA ASP A 106 -3.23 7.79 19.30
C ASP A 106 -3.75 7.86 17.85
N ILE A 107 -4.96 8.38 17.65
CA ILE A 107 -5.51 8.64 16.32
C ILE A 107 -4.72 9.73 15.61
N ILE A 108 -4.36 10.82 16.29
CA ILE A 108 -3.58 11.91 15.68
C ILE A 108 -2.16 11.43 15.31
N ARG A 109 -1.51 10.60 16.15
CA ARG A 109 -0.23 9.98 15.80
C ARG A 109 -0.35 9.11 14.55
N THR A 110 -1.42 8.32 14.45
CA THR A 110 -1.72 7.53 13.25
C THR A 110 -1.90 8.45 12.04
N ALA A 111 -2.63 9.56 12.18
CA ALA A 111 -2.83 10.55 11.13
C ALA A 111 -1.50 11.17 10.65
N LEU A 112 -0.58 11.49 11.57
CA LEU A 112 0.73 12.04 11.23
C LEU A 112 1.55 11.08 10.35
N ILE A 113 1.57 9.79 10.70
CA ILE A 113 2.22 8.75 9.89
C ILE A 113 1.58 8.69 8.49
N LEU A 114 0.24 8.70 8.41
CA LEU A 114 -0.47 8.69 7.13
C LEU A 114 -0.20 9.96 6.29
N CYS A 115 -0.03 11.12 6.93
CA CYS A 115 0.31 12.38 6.25
C CYS A 115 1.75 12.36 5.70
N GLU A 116 2.69 11.81 6.46
CA GLU A 116 4.08 11.60 6.02
C GLU A 116 4.11 10.67 4.80
N LEU A 117 3.46 9.51 4.86
CA LEU A 117 3.37 8.55 3.75
C LEU A 117 2.70 9.13 2.50
N SER A 118 1.79 10.10 2.66
CA SER A 118 1.10 10.75 1.54
C SER A 118 1.78 12.04 1.05
N GLY A 119 2.83 12.51 1.73
CA GLY A 119 3.49 13.79 1.42
C GLY A 119 2.61 15.02 1.67
N ASN A 120 1.55 14.91 2.47
CA ASN A 120 0.63 16.02 2.72
C ASN A 120 1.10 16.89 3.89
N HIS A 121 2.07 17.77 3.61
CA HIS A 121 2.67 18.65 4.62
C HIS A 121 1.65 19.56 5.32
N GLU A 122 0.60 20.02 4.62
CA GLU A 122 -0.42 20.89 5.21
C GLU A 122 -1.20 20.16 6.31
N LEU A 123 -1.67 18.93 6.03
CA LEU A 123 -2.35 18.11 7.04
C LEU A 123 -1.41 17.73 8.19
N THR A 124 -0.14 17.47 7.91
CA THR A 124 0.86 17.23 8.98
C THR A 124 0.90 18.38 9.98
N GLN A 125 0.98 19.63 9.51
CA GLN A 125 1.00 20.80 10.39
C GLN A 125 -0.30 20.98 11.18
N GLN A 126 -1.46 20.69 10.56
CA GLN A 126 -2.75 20.73 11.25
C GLN A 126 -2.81 19.70 12.39
N TYR A 127 -2.37 18.46 12.14
CA TYR A 127 -2.38 17.41 13.15
C TYR A 127 -1.32 17.62 14.25
N LEU A 128 -0.16 18.19 13.92
CA LEU A 128 0.83 18.57 14.93
C LEU A 128 0.28 19.62 15.90
N SER A 129 -0.40 20.64 15.35
CA SER A 129 -1.01 21.70 16.14
C SER A 129 -2.13 21.15 17.04
N ALA A 130 -2.98 20.28 16.50
CA ALA A 130 -4.03 19.59 17.27
C ALA A 130 -3.43 18.71 18.38
N LEU A 131 -2.32 18.03 18.10
CA LEU A 131 -1.63 17.21 19.09
C LEU A 131 -1.04 18.06 20.21
N SER A 132 -0.36 19.17 19.88
CA SER A 132 0.21 20.11 20.85
C SER A 132 -0.85 20.65 21.82
N ALA A 133 -2.01 21.06 21.29
CA ALA A 133 -3.13 21.53 22.11
C ALA A 133 -3.58 20.48 23.14
N LEU A 134 -3.61 19.19 22.77
CA LEU A 134 -3.96 18.11 23.70
C LEU A 134 -2.91 17.86 24.80
N TYR A 135 -1.66 18.31 24.64
CA TYR A 135 -0.66 18.27 25.73
C TYR A 135 -0.80 19.45 26.67
N GLU A 136 -1.03 20.63 26.11
CA GLU A 136 -1.27 21.86 26.88
C GLU A 136 -2.49 21.70 27.79
N ASP A 137 -3.60 21.20 27.26
CA ASP A 137 -4.83 20.94 28.02
C ASP A 137 -4.64 19.92 29.16
N ALA A 138 -3.70 18.98 28.99
CA ALA A 138 -3.40 17.97 30.00
C ALA A 138 -2.47 18.48 31.11
N GLY A 139 -1.99 19.73 31.04
CA GLY A 139 -0.96 20.25 31.94
C GLY A 139 0.38 19.52 31.82
N VAL A 140 0.56 18.74 30.75
CA VAL A 140 1.79 18.01 30.48
C VAL A 140 2.64 18.90 29.59
N SER A 141 3.72 19.45 30.15
CA SER A 141 4.69 20.19 29.34
C SER A 141 5.12 19.31 28.15
N PRO A 142 5.01 19.82 26.90
CA PRO A 142 5.33 19.04 25.70
C PRO A 142 6.77 18.51 25.71
N GLY A 143 7.65 19.06 26.55
CA GLY A 143 9.04 18.63 26.73
C GLY A 143 9.24 17.20 27.30
N ARG A 144 8.19 16.48 27.72
CA ARG A 144 8.32 15.07 28.15
C ARG A 144 7.82 14.04 27.16
N ASP A 145 7.05 14.40 26.14
CA ASP A 145 6.66 13.49 25.07
C ASP A 145 7.53 13.74 23.84
N VAL A 146 8.81 13.39 24.00
CA VAL A 146 9.93 13.51 23.04
C VAL A 146 9.56 12.99 21.64
N THR A 147 8.55 12.13 21.56
CA THR A 147 8.07 11.45 20.35
C THR A 147 7.52 12.39 19.28
N ILE A 148 6.87 13.51 19.63
CA ILE A 148 6.19 14.36 18.63
C ILE A 148 7.15 15.35 18.00
N SER A 149 7.98 16.01 18.80
CA SER A 149 9.10 16.79 18.29
C SER A 149 10.15 15.89 17.61
N ARG A 150 10.36 14.64 18.07
CA ARG A 150 11.21 13.68 17.33
C ARG A 150 10.61 13.29 16.00
N LEU A 151 9.35 12.86 15.91
CA LEU A 151 8.82 12.30 14.67
C LEU A 151 8.90 13.33 13.54
N THR A 152 8.46 14.56 13.77
CA THR A 152 8.39 15.56 12.70
C THR A 152 9.69 16.34 12.49
N MET A 153 10.53 16.53 13.51
CA MET A 153 11.89 17.04 13.25
C MET A 153 12.79 15.95 12.68
N SER A 154 12.63 14.68 13.05
CA SER A 154 13.48 13.59 12.54
C SER A 154 13.20 13.29 11.08
N SER A 155 11.95 13.35 10.62
CA SER A 155 11.62 13.16 9.21
C SER A 155 12.21 14.29 8.37
N ASP A 156 11.94 15.55 8.72
CA ASP A 156 12.38 16.71 7.94
C ASP A 156 13.91 16.84 7.94
N ILE A 157 14.56 16.65 9.10
CA ILE A 157 16.03 16.63 9.20
C ILE A 157 16.59 15.43 8.44
N LYS A 158 15.98 14.23 8.52
CA LYS A 158 16.45 13.07 7.75
C LYS A 158 16.40 13.34 6.26
N TYR A 159 15.30 13.90 5.75
CA TYR A 159 15.17 14.21 4.31
C TYR A 159 16.14 15.32 3.87
N GLU A 160 16.33 16.36 4.68
CA GLU A 160 17.34 17.40 4.42
C GLU A 160 18.75 16.79 4.34
N TYR A 161 19.10 15.92 5.28
CA TYR A 161 20.39 15.25 5.28
C TYR A 161 20.51 14.20 4.17
N MET A 162 19.43 13.54 3.75
CA MET A 162 19.45 12.66 2.57
C MET A 162 19.74 13.44 1.30
N ALA A 163 19.11 14.60 1.11
CA ALA A 163 19.39 15.47 -0.03
C ALA A 163 20.84 16.00 0.01
N ALA A 164 21.27 16.50 1.17
CA ALA A 164 22.64 16.99 1.35
C ALA A 164 23.70 15.89 1.19
N LEU A 165 23.38 14.64 1.53
CA LEU A 165 24.27 13.50 1.34
C LEU A 165 24.54 13.25 -0.14
N GLU A 166 23.52 13.36 -1.00
CA GLU A 166 23.69 13.21 -2.46
C GLU A 166 24.52 14.36 -3.05
N GLU A 167 24.27 15.60 -2.62
CA GLU A 167 25.06 16.77 -3.04
C GLU A 167 26.53 16.67 -2.64
N ASN A 168 26.80 16.07 -1.49
CA ASN A 168 28.17 15.88 -0.97
C ASN A 168 28.81 14.56 -1.43
N ALA A 169 28.15 13.75 -2.27
CA ALA A 169 28.64 12.43 -2.67
C ALA A 169 30.03 12.47 -3.31
N GLU A 170 30.34 13.52 -4.08
CA GLU A 170 31.63 13.70 -4.76
C GLU A 170 32.62 14.55 -3.95
N SER A 171 32.21 15.02 -2.77
CA SER A 171 33.02 15.90 -1.94
C SER A 171 34.15 15.11 -1.27
N PRO A 172 35.41 15.58 -1.31
CA PRO A 172 36.50 14.97 -0.54
C PRO A 172 36.28 15.09 0.98
N ARG A 173 35.29 15.88 1.42
CA ARG A 173 34.90 16.07 2.82
C ARG A 173 33.71 15.20 3.24
N LEU A 174 33.24 14.29 2.40
CA LEU A 174 32.06 13.44 2.66
C LEU A 174 32.12 12.76 4.04
N LEU A 175 33.22 12.07 4.36
CA LEU A 175 33.36 11.37 5.65
C LEU A 175 33.27 12.29 6.87
N MET A 176 33.87 13.49 6.78
CA MET A 176 33.80 14.49 7.86
C MET A 176 32.39 15.08 7.99
N TRP A 177 31.69 15.24 6.87
CA TRP A 177 30.31 15.69 6.87
C TRP A 177 29.38 14.65 7.51
N ILE A 178 29.57 13.36 7.17
CA ILE A 178 28.81 12.24 7.76
C ILE A 178 29.03 12.17 9.28
N ASP A 179 30.28 12.25 9.74
CA ASP A 179 30.60 12.23 11.16
C ASP A 179 29.94 13.42 11.89
N ARG A 180 30.00 14.62 11.31
CA ARG A 180 29.29 15.78 11.84
C ARG A 180 27.78 15.58 11.88
N ALA A 181 27.18 15.01 10.83
CA ALA A 181 25.76 14.71 10.76
C ALA A 181 25.33 13.77 11.89
N HIS A 182 26.07 12.68 12.11
CA HIS A 182 25.77 11.71 13.17
C HIS A 182 25.98 12.29 14.58
N ASN A 183 26.97 13.17 14.75
CA ASN A 183 27.20 13.87 16.02
C ASN A 183 26.11 14.91 16.33
N GLN A 184 25.64 15.64 15.31
CA GLN A 184 24.55 16.62 15.46
C GLN A 184 23.20 15.94 15.65
N HIS A 185 22.98 14.82 14.94
CA HIS A 185 21.70 14.10 14.92
C HIS A 185 21.91 12.60 15.14
N PRO A 186 22.14 12.16 16.40
CA PRO A 186 22.37 10.75 16.72
C PRO A 186 21.21 9.80 16.40
N PHE A 187 20.01 10.31 16.09
CA PHE A 187 18.91 9.45 15.65
C PHE A 187 19.14 8.90 14.23
N LEU A 188 19.94 9.57 13.38
CA LEU A 188 20.20 9.11 12.02
C LEU A 188 20.83 7.70 12.01
N ILE A 189 21.72 7.41 12.97
CA ILE A 189 22.35 6.08 13.07
C ILE A 189 21.42 4.98 13.57
N THR A 190 20.18 5.31 13.96
CA THR A 190 19.14 4.35 14.35
C THR A 190 18.10 4.13 13.26
N GLU A 191 18.26 4.73 12.08
CA GLU A 191 17.33 4.65 10.96
C GLU A 191 17.92 3.79 9.83
N ALA A 192 17.28 2.65 9.53
CA ALA A 192 17.79 1.69 8.55
C ALA A 192 17.89 2.27 7.13
N ASP A 193 16.91 3.08 6.72
CA ASP A 193 16.84 3.72 5.41
C ASP A 193 17.99 4.72 5.18
N TRP A 194 18.29 5.55 6.19
CA TRP A 194 19.44 6.45 6.18
C TRP A 194 20.76 5.68 6.06
N LEU A 195 20.96 4.66 6.89
CA LEU A 195 22.17 3.85 6.84
C LEU A 195 22.35 3.18 5.47
N PHE A 196 21.26 2.75 4.84
CA PHE A 196 21.28 2.15 3.52
C PHE A 196 21.65 3.14 2.42
N GLN A 197 21.10 4.35 2.44
CA GLN A 197 21.48 5.40 1.49
C GLN A 197 22.94 5.82 1.68
N LEU A 198 23.37 5.96 2.93
CA LEU A 198 24.76 6.25 3.28
C LEU A 198 25.72 5.20 2.73
N GLN A 199 25.38 3.92 2.90
CA GLN A 199 26.13 2.80 2.38
C GLN A 199 26.27 2.86 0.85
N LYS A 200 25.19 3.18 0.13
CA LYS A 200 25.20 3.35 -1.33
C LYS A 200 26.08 4.49 -1.79
N VAL A 201 25.94 5.67 -1.19
CA VAL A 201 26.71 6.86 -1.55
C VAL A 201 28.21 6.64 -1.28
N LEU A 202 28.56 6.05 -0.15
CA LEU A 202 29.95 5.70 0.18
C LEU A 202 30.55 4.72 -0.83
N ASN A 203 29.80 3.70 -1.26
CA ASN A 203 30.26 2.79 -2.31
C ASN A 203 30.50 3.52 -3.63
N LYS A 204 29.59 4.41 -4.05
CA LYS A 204 29.72 5.19 -5.29
C LYS A 204 30.95 6.12 -5.25
N ALA A 205 31.21 6.70 -4.09
CA ALA A 205 32.34 7.61 -3.87
C ALA A 205 33.69 6.90 -3.62
N GLY A 206 33.74 5.56 -3.69
CA GLY A 206 34.97 4.77 -3.52
C GLY A 206 35.37 4.50 -2.07
N TYR A 207 34.52 4.80 -1.08
CA TYR A 207 34.73 4.54 0.34
C TYR A 207 34.21 3.15 0.76
N SER A 208 34.64 2.09 0.06
CA SER A 208 34.09 0.73 0.22
C SER A 208 34.24 0.15 1.63
N SER A 209 35.31 0.50 2.36
CA SER A 209 35.50 0.01 3.73
C SER A 209 34.50 0.60 4.71
N GLN A 210 34.17 1.89 4.59
CA GLN A 210 33.14 2.55 5.39
C GLN A 210 31.73 2.05 5.02
N ALA A 211 31.46 1.86 3.73
CA ALA A 211 30.20 1.30 3.27
C ALA A 211 29.94 -0.09 3.88
N GLU A 212 30.97 -0.95 3.96
CA GLU A 212 30.85 -2.28 4.56
C GLU A 212 30.55 -2.25 6.07
N ILE A 213 31.02 -1.23 6.80
CA ILE A 213 30.66 -1.01 8.21
C ILE A 213 29.15 -0.77 8.34
N PHE A 214 28.59 0.11 7.52
CA PHE A 214 27.16 0.41 7.55
C PHE A 214 26.32 -0.78 7.09
N LYS A 215 26.75 -1.51 6.06
CA LYS A 215 26.10 -2.78 5.65
C LYS A 215 26.01 -3.77 6.82
N LYS A 216 27.13 -4.04 7.50
CA LYS A 216 27.17 -4.96 8.65
C LYS A 216 26.26 -4.48 9.77
N ARG A 217 26.19 -3.17 9.98
CA ARG A 217 25.29 -2.58 10.98
C ARG A 217 23.83 -2.77 10.62
N ILE A 218 23.42 -2.52 9.37
CA ILE A 218 22.05 -2.75 8.91
C ILE A 218 21.63 -4.20 9.14
N LEU A 219 22.47 -5.15 8.72
CA LEU A 219 22.20 -6.58 8.88
C LEU A 219 22.15 -7.04 10.34
N LYS A 220 22.86 -6.36 11.25
CA LYS A 220 22.93 -6.71 12.67
C LYS A 220 21.81 -6.07 13.48
N ASP A 221 21.61 -4.77 13.30
CA ASP A 221 20.73 -3.94 14.15
C ASP A 221 19.29 -3.92 13.59
N PHE A 222 19.09 -4.19 12.30
CA PHE A 222 17.80 -4.13 11.62
C PHE A 222 17.52 -5.36 10.74
N PRO A 223 17.62 -6.59 11.27
CA PRO A 223 17.54 -7.82 10.46
C PRO A 223 16.22 -7.96 9.69
N ASP A 224 15.12 -7.42 10.22
CA ASP A 224 13.78 -7.51 9.63
C ASP A 224 13.43 -6.35 8.70
N SER A 225 14.36 -5.41 8.44
CA SER A 225 14.08 -4.26 7.59
C SER A 225 14.13 -4.60 6.10
N ILE A 226 13.48 -3.77 5.29
CA ILE A 226 13.50 -3.90 3.83
C ILE A 226 14.95 -3.76 3.32
N GLU A 227 15.72 -2.85 3.90
CA GLU A 227 17.12 -2.60 3.57
C GLU A 227 18.00 -3.81 3.85
N ALA A 228 17.82 -4.49 4.99
CA ALA A 228 18.55 -5.70 5.31
C ALA A 228 18.22 -6.84 4.33
N SER A 229 16.94 -6.99 3.97
CA SER A 229 16.48 -7.95 2.95
C SER A 229 17.13 -7.68 1.58
N LEU A 230 17.18 -6.41 1.16
CA LEU A 230 17.83 -5.98 -0.08
C LEU A 230 19.36 -6.25 -0.06
N LEU A 231 20.02 -6.00 1.07
CA LEU A 231 21.47 -6.22 1.22
C LEU A 231 21.85 -7.70 1.27
N ASN A 232 20.99 -8.56 1.83
CA ASN A 232 21.21 -10.01 1.89
C ASN A 232 20.93 -10.72 0.57
N LYS A 233 20.39 -10.04 -0.45
CA LYS A 233 19.88 -10.65 -1.69
C LYS A 233 18.86 -11.78 -1.45
N GLN A 234 18.35 -11.92 -0.22
CA GLN A 234 17.18 -12.74 0.11
C GLN A 234 15.94 -11.92 -0.19
N ILE A 235 15.73 -11.60 -1.47
CA ILE A 235 14.34 -11.45 -1.92
C ILE A 235 13.83 -12.89 -1.93
N PHE A 236 13.11 -13.27 -0.88
CA PHE A 236 12.32 -14.50 -0.93
C PHE A 236 11.54 -14.43 -2.24
N PRO A 237 11.68 -15.42 -3.15
CA PRO A 237 10.68 -15.55 -4.19
C PRO A 237 9.36 -15.71 -3.42
N LEU A 238 8.51 -14.69 -3.43
CA LEU A 238 7.14 -14.84 -2.97
C LEU A 238 6.62 -16.07 -3.72
N ALA A 239 6.20 -17.08 -2.96
CA ALA A 239 5.60 -18.31 -3.46
C ALA A 239 4.80 -17.97 -4.72
N GLY A 240 5.23 -18.54 -5.86
CA GLY A 240 4.54 -18.29 -7.11
C GLY A 240 3.05 -18.62 -6.92
N PRO A 241 2.14 -17.94 -7.63
CA PRO A 241 0.72 -18.31 -7.58
C PRO A 241 0.50 -19.81 -7.86
N GLU A 242 1.42 -20.47 -8.56
CA GLU A 242 1.45 -21.91 -8.82
C GLU A 242 1.44 -22.79 -7.55
N GLU A 243 2.00 -22.33 -6.41
CA GLU A 243 2.00 -23.07 -5.13
C GLU A 243 0.68 -22.92 -4.34
N LEU A 244 -0.19 -21.97 -4.71
CA LEU A 244 -1.54 -21.80 -4.16
C LEU A 244 -2.61 -22.58 -4.94
N PHE A 245 -2.26 -23.14 -6.11
CA PHE A 245 -3.22 -23.79 -7.02
C PHE A 245 -2.88 -25.26 -7.37
N SER A 246 -1.84 -25.87 -6.80
CA SER A 246 -1.47 -27.28 -7.03
C SER A 246 -2.31 -28.28 -6.22
N GLY A 247 -3.63 -28.05 -6.19
CA GLY A 247 -4.61 -28.90 -5.53
C GLY A 247 -5.80 -29.23 -6.43
N ALA A 248 -5.54 -29.78 -7.62
CA ALA A 248 -6.53 -30.52 -8.43
C ALA A 248 -5.83 -31.19 -9.61
N GLU A 249 -5.27 -32.39 -9.39
CA GLU A 249 -5.08 -33.35 -10.48
C GLU A 249 -6.46 -33.96 -10.81
N ASP A 250 -6.91 -33.79 -12.05
CA ASP A 250 -7.46 -34.90 -12.84
C ASP A 250 -7.76 -34.48 -14.29
N SER A 251 -7.40 -35.38 -15.20
CA SER A 251 -7.97 -35.63 -16.54
C SER A 251 -7.18 -35.24 -17.79
N GLU A 252 -6.57 -36.31 -18.34
CA GLU A 252 -6.76 -36.86 -19.69
C GLU A 252 -6.04 -36.24 -20.90
N VAL A 253 -4.87 -36.84 -21.14
CA VAL A 253 -4.43 -37.48 -22.38
C VAL A 253 -5.47 -37.54 -23.52
N ILE A 254 -5.17 -36.85 -24.63
CA ILE A 254 -5.53 -37.30 -25.99
C ILE A 254 -4.28 -37.16 -26.85
N GLN A 255 -3.65 -38.30 -27.16
CA GLN A 255 -2.75 -38.46 -28.29
C GLN A 255 -3.60 -38.95 -29.47
N ASP A 256 -3.51 -38.28 -30.63
CA ASP A 256 -3.81 -38.94 -31.89
C ASP A 256 -2.73 -38.64 -32.94
N ASN A 257 -2.21 -39.74 -33.45
CA ASN A 257 -1.23 -39.88 -34.53
C ASN A 257 -1.88 -39.57 -35.88
N ILE A 258 -1.23 -38.76 -36.73
CA ILE A 258 -1.27 -38.96 -38.19
C ILE A 258 0.13 -38.76 -38.78
N SER A 259 0.50 -39.71 -39.62
CA SER A 259 1.82 -39.98 -40.18
C SER A 259 2.01 -39.37 -41.59
N ALA A 260 3.23 -38.88 -41.82
CA ALA A 260 4.07 -38.86 -43.03
C ALA A 260 3.47 -38.68 -44.45
N ALA A 261 3.95 -37.61 -45.14
CA ALA A 261 4.47 -37.66 -46.51
C ALA A 261 5.40 -36.45 -46.78
N ASP A 262 6.56 -36.72 -47.40
CA ASP A 262 7.68 -35.84 -47.78
C ASP A 262 7.75 -35.78 -49.34
N PRO A 263 8.60 -34.99 -50.06
CA PRO A 263 9.24 -33.69 -49.81
C PRO A 263 9.02 -32.69 -50.99
N SER A 264 9.00 -31.38 -50.72
CA SER A 264 9.42 -30.39 -51.72
C SER A 264 10.16 -29.25 -51.03
N THR A 265 11.47 -29.29 -51.20
CA THR A 265 12.50 -28.48 -50.58
C THR A 265 12.46 -27.05 -51.13
N ASP A 266 11.67 -26.19 -50.49
CA ASP A 266 11.95 -24.75 -50.49
C ASP A 266 13.00 -24.48 -49.41
N PRO A 267 14.05 -23.69 -49.68
CA PRO A 267 15.09 -23.42 -48.70
C PRO A 267 14.49 -22.67 -47.51
N LEU A 268 14.43 -23.35 -46.37
CA LEU A 268 14.16 -22.73 -45.07
C LEU A 268 15.11 -21.53 -44.90
N PRO A 269 14.58 -20.31 -44.68
CA PRO A 269 15.44 -19.19 -44.34
C PRO A 269 16.15 -19.49 -43.02
N ASP A 270 17.47 -19.40 -43.05
CA ASP A 270 18.40 -19.57 -41.93
C ASP A 270 17.82 -19.05 -40.62
N SER A 271 17.49 -19.97 -39.70
CA SER A 271 16.74 -19.71 -38.47
C SER A 271 17.58 -19.14 -37.33
N SER A 272 18.58 -18.31 -37.64
CA SER A 272 19.43 -17.64 -36.66
C SER A 272 19.49 -16.14 -36.89
N SER A 273 18.39 -15.52 -37.32
CA SER A 273 18.29 -14.06 -37.25
C SER A 273 18.40 -13.66 -35.77
N GLU A 274 19.54 -13.10 -35.38
CA GLU A 274 19.76 -12.53 -34.06
C GLU A 274 18.66 -11.50 -33.79
N TYR A 275 17.88 -11.71 -32.73
CA TYR A 275 16.92 -10.72 -32.25
C TYR A 275 17.60 -9.89 -31.17
N THR A 276 17.39 -8.59 -31.22
CA THR A 276 17.74 -7.71 -30.10
C THR A 276 16.55 -7.64 -29.14
N LEU A 277 16.82 -7.74 -27.83
CA LEU A 277 15.80 -7.60 -26.79
C LEU A 277 15.82 -6.20 -26.17
N TYR A 278 14.65 -5.63 -25.93
CA TYR A 278 14.48 -4.34 -25.25
C TYR A 278 13.51 -4.46 -24.07
N GLN A 279 13.84 -3.87 -22.92
CA GLN A 279 12.91 -3.69 -21.80
C GLN A 279 12.15 -2.37 -21.98
N ALA A 280 10.85 -2.44 -22.31
CA ALA A 280 9.99 -1.28 -22.52
C ALA A 280 9.36 -0.75 -21.21
N GLY A 281 9.31 -1.56 -20.15
CA GLY A 281 8.77 -1.15 -18.86
C GLY A 281 8.88 -2.25 -17.80
N ALA A 282 8.73 -1.86 -16.53
CA ALA A 282 8.68 -2.77 -15.39
C ALA A 282 7.58 -2.31 -14.41
N PHE A 283 6.68 -3.24 -14.06
CA PHE A 283 5.47 -2.92 -13.31
C PHE A 283 5.30 -3.82 -12.09
N GLN A 284 4.79 -3.29 -10.99
CA GLN A 284 4.44 -4.10 -9.81
C GLN A 284 3.20 -4.98 -10.04
N LYS A 285 2.31 -4.56 -10.96
CA LYS A 285 1.03 -5.22 -11.25
C LYS A 285 1.02 -5.75 -12.69
N TYR A 286 0.56 -6.98 -12.86
CA TYR A 286 0.50 -7.65 -14.17
C TYR A 286 -0.42 -6.91 -15.14
N GLU A 287 -1.52 -6.33 -14.66
CA GLU A 287 -2.50 -5.62 -15.50
C GLU A 287 -1.87 -4.44 -16.23
N ASN A 288 -0.93 -3.73 -15.58
CA ASN A 288 -0.23 -2.61 -16.20
C ASN A 288 0.76 -3.07 -17.26
N ALA A 289 1.51 -4.15 -16.98
CA ALA A 289 2.42 -4.76 -17.96
C ALA A 289 1.64 -5.30 -19.17
N SER A 290 0.49 -5.93 -18.95
CA SER A 290 -0.38 -6.44 -20.00
C SER A 290 -0.96 -5.33 -20.86
N ARG A 291 -1.32 -4.17 -20.28
CA ARG A 291 -1.77 -3.01 -21.07
C ARG A 291 -0.67 -2.48 -21.98
N LEU A 292 0.56 -2.34 -21.47
CA LEU A 292 1.69 -1.91 -22.28
C LEU A 292 2.00 -2.92 -23.39
N LYS A 293 1.94 -4.23 -23.08
CA LYS A 293 2.11 -5.30 -24.07
C LYS A 293 1.12 -5.14 -25.24
N ILE A 294 -0.17 -5.00 -24.95
CA ILE A 294 -1.22 -4.82 -25.97
C ILE A 294 -0.94 -3.58 -26.82
N GLU A 295 -0.57 -2.46 -26.20
CA GLU A 295 -0.25 -1.22 -26.93
C GLU A 295 0.95 -1.38 -27.90
N LEU A 296 1.97 -2.14 -27.48
CA LEU A 296 3.15 -2.42 -28.31
C LEU A 296 2.82 -3.38 -29.46
N GLU A 297 1.98 -4.40 -29.21
CA GLU A 297 1.49 -5.32 -30.24
C GLU A 297 0.61 -4.60 -31.28
N GLU A 298 -0.26 -3.67 -30.85
CA GLU A 298 -1.04 -2.81 -31.75
C GLU A 298 -0.16 -1.88 -32.60
N ALA A 299 1.02 -1.51 -32.11
CA ALA A 299 2.02 -0.76 -32.85
C ALA A 299 2.88 -1.64 -33.80
N GLY A 300 2.59 -2.94 -33.87
CA GLY A 300 3.27 -3.89 -34.76
C GLY A 300 4.58 -4.46 -34.19
N LEU A 301 4.83 -4.32 -32.88
CA LEU A 301 6.00 -4.89 -32.22
C LEU A 301 5.69 -6.25 -31.60
N VAL A 302 6.64 -7.18 -31.65
CA VAL A 302 6.53 -8.47 -30.94
C VAL A 302 6.96 -8.24 -29.50
N SER A 303 6.05 -8.46 -28.53
CA SER A 303 6.35 -8.24 -27.12
C SER A 303 5.76 -9.32 -26.20
N HIS A 304 6.40 -9.53 -25.06
CA HIS A 304 5.95 -10.47 -24.04
C HIS A 304 6.17 -9.93 -22.62
N VAL A 305 5.36 -10.40 -21.67
CA VAL A 305 5.52 -10.07 -20.25
C VAL A 305 6.31 -11.17 -19.57
N LYS A 306 7.45 -10.81 -18.97
CA LYS A 306 8.28 -11.71 -18.17
C LYS A 306 8.21 -11.27 -16.71
N LYS A 307 7.83 -12.19 -15.82
CA LYS A 307 7.93 -11.95 -14.37
C LYS A 307 9.38 -12.17 -13.93
N GLU A 308 9.99 -11.17 -13.34
CA GLU A 308 11.34 -11.25 -12.79
C GLU A 308 11.37 -10.51 -11.45
N ASP A 309 11.79 -11.21 -10.41
CA ASP A 309 11.69 -10.75 -9.02
C ASP A 309 10.24 -10.34 -8.64
N SER A 310 10.06 -9.09 -8.20
CA SER A 310 8.78 -8.48 -7.82
C SER A 310 8.13 -7.67 -8.94
N ALA A 311 8.69 -7.71 -10.15
CA ALA A 311 8.24 -6.89 -11.28
C ALA A 311 7.83 -7.74 -12.49
N TYR A 312 6.81 -7.27 -13.20
CA TYR A 312 6.42 -7.71 -14.52
C TYR A 312 7.10 -6.80 -15.53
N LYS A 313 8.11 -7.34 -16.22
CA LYS A 313 8.88 -6.64 -17.26
C LYS A 313 8.23 -6.88 -18.62
N VAL A 314 8.11 -5.83 -19.42
CA VAL A 314 7.64 -5.94 -20.81
C VAL A 314 8.85 -5.94 -21.72
N ILE A 315 9.07 -7.07 -22.41
CA ILE A 315 10.21 -7.30 -23.28
C ILE A 315 9.74 -7.23 -24.73
N VAL A 316 10.48 -6.51 -25.57
CA VAL A 316 10.23 -6.36 -27.00
C VAL A 316 11.34 -7.06 -27.77
N GLU A 317 10.94 -7.90 -28.72
CA GLU A 317 11.84 -8.60 -29.65
C GLU A 317 11.95 -7.80 -30.95
N SER A 318 13.16 -7.39 -31.30
CA SER A 318 13.44 -6.56 -32.47
C SER A 318 14.28 -7.32 -33.49
N ARG A 319 13.81 -7.36 -34.74
CA ARG A 319 14.64 -7.69 -35.92
C ARG A 319 15.19 -6.43 -36.63
N ASN A 320 14.72 -5.25 -36.25
CA ASN A 320 15.09 -3.96 -36.83
C ASN A 320 15.09 -2.90 -35.72
N ASP A 321 16.28 -2.66 -35.16
CA ASP A 321 16.47 -1.83 -33.98
C ASP A 321 16.04 -0.38 -34.22
N ASP A 322 16.31 0.17 -35.41
CA ASP A 322 15.94 1.54 -35.77
C ASP A 322 14.43 1.74 -35.80
N LEU A 323 13.69 0.79 -36.40
CA LEU A 323 12.22 0.85 -36.45
C LEU A 323 11.64 0.69 -35.04
N THR A 324 12.15 -0.26 -34.25
CA THR A 324 11.67 -0.51 -32.89
C THR A 324 11.89 0.72 -32.00
N ILE A 325 13.08 1.31 -32.00
CA ILE A 325 13.40 2.52 -31.23
C ILE A 325 12.53 3.70 -31.68
N LYS A 326 12.30 3.86 -32.99
CA LYS A 326 11.41 4.90 -33.52
C LYS A 326 9.98 4.75 -32.98
N ILE A 327 9.39 3.54 -33.06
CA ILE A 327 8.03 3.28 -32.57
C ILE A 327 7.94 3.54 -31.06
N LEU A 328 8.92 3.06 -30.28
CA LEU A 328 8.96 3.28 -28.83
C LEU A 328 9.03 4.78 -28.48
N ASN A 329 9.85 5.55 -29.19
CA ASN A 329 9.95 7.00 -29.00
C ASN A 329 8.67 7.75 -29.40
N GLU A 330 8.01 7.36 -30.50
CA GLU A 330 6.72 7.94 -30.91
C GLU A 330 5.62 7.69 -29.88
N LYS A 331 5.70 6.57 -29.16
CA LYS A 331 4.83 6.22 -28.02
C LYS A 331 5.24 6.86 -26.69
N GLY A 332 6.37 7.58 -26.64
CA GLY A 332 6.89 8.16 -25.40
C GLY A 332 7.43 7.13 -24.39
N ILE A 333 7.81 5.94 -24.87
CA ILE A 333 8.29 4.83 -24.05
C ILE A 333 9.83 4.82 -24.09
N GLN A 334 10.46 5.00 -22.93
CA GLN A 334 11.91 4.79 -22.80
C GLN A 334 12.20 3.30 -22.60
N ALA A 335 12.94 2.72 -23.53
CA ALA A 335 13.34 1.32 -23.47
C ALA A 335 14.86 1.15 -23.38
N PHE A 336 15.29 0.06 -22.74
CA PHE A 336 16.71 -0.29 -22.58
C PHE A 336 17.01 -1.60 -23.28
N ARG A 337 18.06 -1.63 -24.10
CA ARG A 337 18.54 -2.88 -24.72
C ARG A 337 19.03 -3.83 -23.63
N ILE A 338 18.61 -5.09 -23.70
CA ILE A 338 19.02 -6.16 -22.79
C ILE A 338 19.89 -7.13 -23.57
N TYR A 339 21.01 -7.51 -22.98
CA TYR A 339 21.86 -8.58 -23.51
C TYR A 339 21.45 -9.89 -22.82
N PRO A 340 21.15 -10.96 -23.59
CA PRO A 340 20.72 -12.24 -23.04
C PRO A 340 21.78 -12.89 -22.14
#